data_AF-A0A2V6WCB9-F1
#
_entry.id   AF-A0A2V6WCB9-F1
#
_cell.length_a   1.000
_cell.length_b   1.000
_cell.length_c   1.000
_cell.angle_alpha   90.00
_cell.angle_beta   90.00
_cell.angle_gamma   90.00
#
_symmetry.space_group_name_H-M   'P 1'
#
loop_
_entity.id
_entity.type
_entity.pdbx_description
1 polymer ?
#
loop_
_entity_poly.entity_id
_entity_poly.type
_entity_poly.pdbx_seq_one_letter_code
_entity_poly.pdbx_strand_id
1 'polypeptide(L)'
;PVKVEMDQKGCVFVPRVVIVPAGGTVEFLNSDRLLHNLHSASNENATFNRTQPRGRVIPVTFSKPEIVQMNCDLHSWMRAWVVVADHPFYALSNDAGEFVLPNVPSGKYVLQIWQETLGTTSREVTVGADDARVTVELKAPR
;
A
#
# COMPACT_ATOMS: atom_id res chain seq x y z
N PRO A 1 1.91 -0.92 17.76
CA PRO A 1 1.84 -0.39 16.38
C PRO A 1 2.00 -1.51 15.36
N VAL A 2 1.12 -1.56 14.35
CA VAL A 2 1.29 -2.50 13.22
C VAL A 2 2.58 -2.14 12.49
N LYS A 3 3.42 -3.15 12.26
CA LYS A 3 4.68 -3.04 11.55
C LYS A 3 4.65 -3.94 10.33
N VAL A 4 5.04 -3.40 9.18
CA VAL A 4 5.16 -4.13 7.92
C VAL A 4 6.52 -3.84 7.32
N GLU A 5 7.13 -4.82 6.66
CA GLU A 5 8.43 -4.67 6.00
C GLU A 5 8.26 -4.39 4.50
N MET A 6 9.15 -3.58 3.94
CA MET A 6 9.35 -3.44 2.51
C MET A 6 10.85 -3.40 2.21
N ASP A 7 11.34 -4.38 1.45
CA ASP A 7 12.75 -4.50 1.10
C ASP A 7 13.04 -3.94 -0.30
N GLN A 8 14.27 -3.48 -0.51
CA GLN A 8 14.84 -3.18 -1.81
C GLN A 8 15.77 -4.32 -2.21
N LYS A 9 15.30 -5.16 -3.14
CA LYS A 9 15.97 -6.40 -3.54
C LYS A 9 15.75 -6.68 -5.02
N GLY A 10 16.83 -6.90 -5.76
CA GLY A 10 16.78 -7.08 -7.21
C GLY A 10 16.43 -5.79 -7.95
N CYS A 11 16.82 -4.63 -7.41
CA CYS A 11 16.46 -3.30 -7.93
C CYS A 11 14.94 -3.11 -8.07
N VAL A 12 14.18 -3.61 -7.11
CA VAL A 12 12.74 -3.37 -6.96
C VAL A 12 12.38 -3.29 -5.49
N PHE A 13 11.25 -2.67 -5.17
CA PHE A 13 10.65 -2.73 -3.84
C PHE A 13 9.79 -3.98 -3.72
N VAL A 14 9.97 -4.76 -2.65
CA VAL A 14 9.23 -6.00 -2.38
C VAL A 14 8.71 -6.01 -0.93
N PRO A 15 7.41 -6.21 -0.70
CA PRO A 15 6.35 -6.26 -1.73
C PRO A 15 6.14 -4.89 -2.41
N ARG A 16 5.53 -4.90 -3.60
CA ARG A 16 5.25 -3.68 -4.40
C ARG A 16 4.28 -2.72 -3.69
N VAL A 17 3.36 -3.28 -2.91
CA VAL A 17 2.35 -2.57 -2.13
C VAL A 17 2.35 -3.13 -0.71
N VAL A 18 2.31 -2.24 0.28
CA VAL A 18 2.04 -2.57 1.69
C VAL A 18 0.87 -1.75 2.18
N ILE A 19 0.15 -2.27 3.18
CA ILE A 19 -0.93 -1.55 3.85
C ILE A 19 -0.59 -1.43 5.34
N VAL A 20 -0.75 -0.23 5.89
CA VAL A 20 -0.66 0.04 7.34
C VAL A 20 -1.85 0.92 7.74
N PRO A 21 -2.39 0.82 8.96
CA PRO A 21 -3.34 1.81 9.45
C PRO A 21 -2.62 3.16 9.67
N ALA A 22 -3.37 4.26 9.73
CA ALA A 22 -2.85 5.53 10.22
C ALA A 22 -2.17 5.36 11.60
N GLY A 23 -0.96 5.90 11.74
CA GLY A 23 -0.07 5.68 12.88
C GLY A 23 0.79 4.40 12.79
N GLY A 24 0.63 3.60 11.74
CA GLY A 24 1.42 2.40 11.47
C GLY A 24 2.80 2.72 10.90
N THR A 25 3.72 1.76 11.02
CA THR A 25 5.12 1.90 10.62
C THR A 25 5.48 0.91 9.53
N VAL A 26 6.16 1.39 8.49
CA VAL A 26 6.85 0.54 7.51
C VAL A 26 8.34 0.53 7.82
N GLU A 27 8.92 -0.66 7.95
CA GLU A 27 10.36 -0.87 8.07
C GLU A 27 10.93 -1.12 6.68
N PHE A 28 11.59 -0.11 6.12
CA PHE A 28 12.22 -0.24 4.81
C PHE A 28 13.60 -0.86 4.96
N LEU A 29 13.89 -1.94 4.24
CA LEU A 29 15.21 -2.58 4.18
C LEU A 29 15.84 -2.36 2.80
N ASN A 30 17.18 -2.42 2.72
CA ASN A 30 17.88 -2.58 1.46
C ASN A 30 18.76 -3.83 1.52
N SER A 31 18.29 -4.94 0.95
CA SER A 31 19.08 -6.17 0.79
C SER A 31 20.03 -6.15 -0.41
N ASP A 32 19.83 -5.25 -1.36
CA ASP A 32 20.69 -5.12 -2.53
C ASP A 32 22.11 -4.67 -2.15
N ARG A 33 23.07 -5.07 -2.99
CA ARG A 33 24.44 -4.54 -2.94
C ARG A 33 24.55 -3.09 -3.40
N LEU A 34 23.52 -2.61 -4.10
CA LEU A 34 23.49 -1.26 -4.65
C LEU A 34 23.00 -0.26 -3.61
N LEU A 35 23.50 0.96 -3.73
CA LEU A 35 22.97 2.08 -2.98
C LEU A 35 21.61 2.45 -3.54
N HIS A 36 20.62 2.60 -2.66
CA HIS A 36 19.29 3.08 -3.04
C HIS A 36 18.90 4.29 -2.20
N ASN A 37 17.72 4.84 -2.45
CA ASN A 37 17.09 5.82 -1.57
C ASN A 37 15.58 5.61 -1.52
N LEU A 38 14.98 6.13 -0.44
CA LEU A 38 13.54 6.17 -0.24
C LEU A 38 13.08 7.61 -0.45
N HIS A 39 12.36 7.87 -1.53
CA HIS A 39 11.78 9.17 -1.82
C HIS A 39 10.25 9.07 -1.87
N SER A 40 9.58 9.65 -0.88
CA SER A 40 8.12 9.64 -0.78
C SER A 40 7.48 10.78 -1.58
N ALA A 41 6.53 10.45 -2.45
CA ALA A 41 5.58 11.41 -2.99
C ALA A 41 4.33 11.42 -2.10
N SER A 42 4.33 12.32 -1.11
CA SER A 42 3.24 12.50 -0.14
C SER A 42 2.67 13.91 -0.25
N ASN A 43 1.36 14.03 -0.05
CA ASN A 43 0.60 15.27 0.08
C ASN A 43 0.19 15.50 1.54
N GLU A 44 -0.22 14.45 2.25
CA GLU A 44 -0.77 14.55 3.61
C GLU A 44 0.26 14.21 4.69
N ASN A 45 1.03 13.15 4.47
CA ASN A 45 2.15 12.76 5.32
C ASN A 45 3.41 13.59 5.00
N ALA A 46 4.34 13.66 5.96
CA ALA A 46 5.61 14.34 5.73
C ALA A 46 6.38 13.69 4.58
N THR A 47 6.88 14.52 3.65
CA THR A 47 7.77 14.04 2.59
C THR A 47 9.17 13.77 3.15
N PHE A 48 9.86 12.79 2.56
CA PHE A 48 11.24 12.48 2.88
C PHE A 48 11.98 11.96 1.65
N ASN A 49 13.29 12.20 1.64
CA ASN A 49 14.23 11.58 0.73
C ASN A 49 15.44 11.09 1.54
N ARG A 50 15.65 9.77 1.61
CA ARG A 50 16.65 9.16 2.49
C ARG A 50 17.48 8.12 1.75
N THR A 51 18.78 8.38 1.62
CA THR A 51 19.74 7.39 1.12
C THR A 51 19.79 6.16 2.04
N GLN A 52 19.85 4.98 1.43
CA GLN A 52 19.81 3.70 2.10
C GLN A 52 20.90 2.77 1.53
N PRO A 53 22.07 2.66 2.18
CA PRO A 53 23.06 1.65 1.85
C PRO A 53 22.57 0.24 2.21
N ARG A 54 23.26 -0.77 1.68
CA ARG A 54 22.99 -2.19 1.96
C ARG A 54 22.88 -2.47 3.46
N GLY A 55 21.90 -3.27 3.82
CA GLY A 55 21.65 -3.77 5.18
C GLY A 55 21.03 -2.74 6.13
N ARG A 56 20.85 -1.49 5.69
CA ARG A 56 20.24 -0.46 6.53
C ARG A 56 18.74 -0.64 6.58
N VAL A 57 18.17 -0.66 7.78
CA VAL A 57 16.72 -0.55 8.00
C VAL A 57 16.37 0.90 8.35
N ILE A 58 15.31 1.44 7.72
CA ILE A 58 14.78 2.78 8.00
C ILE A 58 13.29 2.63 8.35
N PRO A 59 12.89 2.78 9.63
CA PRO A 59 11.49 2.83 10.00
C PRO A 59 10.88 4.19 9.62
N VAL A 60 9.67 4.17 9.05
CA VAL A 60 8.88 5.37 8.75
C VAL A 60 7.45 5.15 9.23
N THR A 61 6.95 6.06 10.06
CA THR A 61 5.56 6.07 10.53
C THR A 61 4.74 7.03 9.69
N PHE A 62 3.58 6.58 9.23
CA PHE A 62 2.64 7.38 8.45
C PHE A 62 1.43 7.71 9.33
N SER A 63 1.15 8.98 9.54
CA SER A 63 0.15 9.45 10.51
C SER A 63 -1.23 9.71 9.91
N LYS A 64 -1.31 9.93 8.59
CA LYS A 64 -2.57 10.28 7.91
C LYS A 64 -2.92 9.28 6.81
N PRO A 65 -4.21 8.97 6.62
CA PRO A 65 -4.66 8.15 5.50
C PRO A 65 -4.26 8.74 4.16
N GLU A 66 -3.59 7.94 3.34
CA GLU A 66 -2.99 8.37 2.08
C GLU A 66 -2.45 7.15 1.32
N ILE A 67 -2.43 7.21 -0.02
CA ILE A 67 -1.64 6.27 -0.83
C ILE A 67 -0.34 6.96 -1.21
N VAL A 68 0.74 6.61 -0.51
CA VAL A 68 2.06 7.23 -0.69
C VAL A 68 2.86 6.42 -1.70
N GLN A 69 3.24 7.05 -2.82
CA GLN A 69 4.18 6.44 -3.76
C GLN A 69 5.61 6.58 -3.22
N MET A 70 6.33 5.46 -3.17
CA MET A 70 7.75 5.40 -2.85
C MET A 70 8.55 5.27 -4.14
N ASN A 71 9.62 6.04 -4.26
CA ASN A 71 10.52 6.04 -5.42
C ASN A 71 11.97 5.83 -4.97
N CYS A 72 12.80 5.33 -5.88
CA CYS A 72 14.25 5.49 -5.81
C CYS A 72 14.71 6.42 -6.94
N ASP A 73 15.42 7.49 -6.60
CA ASP A 73 15.93 8.48 -7.54
C ASP A 73 17.16 7.95 -8.32
N LEU A 74 17.87 6.97 -7.75
CA LEU A 74 19.03 6.33 -8.39
C LEU A 74 18.61 5.32 -9.47
N HIS A 75 17.40 4.77 -9.37
CA HIS A 75 16.89 3.70 -10.23
C HIS A 75 15.44 4.00 -10.57
N SER A 76 15.20 4.81 -11.60
CA SER A 76 13.90 5.44 -11.90
C SER A 76 12.73 4.48 -12.13
N TRP A 77 12.99 3.19 -12.39
CA TRP A 77 11.96 2.16 -12.51
C TRP A 77 11.44 1.68 -11.15
N MET A 78 12.23 1.84 -10.08
CA MET A 78 11.88 1.40 -8.73
C MET A 78 10.81 2.30 -8.15
N ARG A 79 9.63 1.72 -8.01
CA ARG A 79 8.50 2.33 -7.32
C ARG A 79 7.94 1.35 -6.31
N ALA A 80 7.17 1.84 -5.33
CA ALA A 80 6.30 1.06 -4.45
C ALA A 80 5.13 1.92 -3.97
N TRP A 81 4.18 1.32 -3.26
CA TRP A 81 3.14 2.07 -2.56
C TRP A 81 2.97 1.63 -1.12
N VAL A 82 2.81 2.63 -0.25
CA VAL A 82 2.32 2.46 1.11
C VAL A 82 0.89 2.99 1.13
N VAL A 83 -0.08 2.09 1.29
CA VAL A 83 -1.47 2.45 1.52
C VAL A 83 -1.67 2.64 3.01
N VAL A 84 -1.93 3.87 3.44
CA VAL A 84 -2.23 4.20 4.83
C VAL A 84 -3.75 4.21 4.98
N ALA A 85 -4.30 3.18 5.62
CA ALA A 85 -5.73 3.00 5.78
C ALA A 85 -6.32 3.92 6.87
N ASP A 86 -7.52 4.43 6.62
CA ASP A 86 -8.32 5.27 7.53
C ASP A 86 -9.16 4.46 8.53
N HIS A 87 -9.48 3.20 8.19
CA HIS A 87 -10.33 2.31 8.98
C HIS A 87 -9.77 0.88 8.97
N PRO A 88 -10.23 -0.05 9.85
CA PRO A 88 -9.61 -1.38 9.97
C PRO A 88 -10.00 -2.38 8.86
N PHE A 89 -10.96 -2.05 7.99
CA PHE A 89 -11.45 -2.96 6.94
C PHE A 89 -10.69 -2.78 5.62
N TYR A 90 -9.46 -3.26 5.55
CA TYR A 90 -8.65 -3.26 4.33
C TYR A 90 -8.09 -4.64 4.04
N ALA A 91 -7.82 -4.90 2.76
CA ALA A 91 -7.15 -6.10 2.31
C ALA A 91 -6.28 -5.79 1.09
N LEU A 92 -5.18 -6.52 0.96
CA LEU A 92 -4.45 -6.61 -0.30
C LEU A 92 -4.96 -7.84 -1.04
N SER A 93 -5.31 -7.70 -2.32
CA SER A 93 -5.70 -8.85 -3.13
C SER A 93 -4.51 -9.80 -3.32
N ASN A 94 -4.79 -11.09 -3.45
CA ASN A 94 -3.78 -12.07 -3.88
C ASN A 94 -3.49 -11.95 -5.39
N ASP A 95 -2.59 -12.78 -5.91
CA ASP A 95 -2.19 -12.80 -7.32
C ASP A 95 -3.34 -13.19 -8.27
N ALA A 96 -4.41 -13.81 -7.76
CA ALA A 96 -5.63 -14.13 -8.50
C ALA A 96 -6.68 -12.99 -8.44
N GLY A 97 -6.38 -11.89 -7.76
CA GLY A 97 -7.30 -10.75 -7.57
C GLY A 97 -8.36 -10.98 -6.48
N GLU A 98 -8.23 -12.04 -5.67
CA GLU A 98 -9.17 -12.37 -4.61
C GLU A 98 -8.78 -11.66 -3.31
N PHE A 99 -9.78 -11.24 -2.54
CA PHE A 99 -9.61 -10.59 -1.25
C PHE A 99 -10.72 -11.02 -0.28
N VAL A 100 -10.45 -10.89 1.01
CA VAL A 100 -11.42 -11.14 2.07
C VAL A 100 -11.32 -10.01 3.09
N LEU A 101 -12.46 -9.40 3.41
CA LEU A 101 -12.60 -8.46 4.50
C LEU A 101 -13.37 -9.14 5.63
N PRO A 102 -12.69 -9.68 6.66
CA PRO A 102 -13.37 -10.41 7.73
C PRO A 102 -14.12 -9.44 8.65
N ASN A 103 -15.23 -9.91 9.21
CA ASN A 103 -15.96 -9.23 10.29
C ASN A 103 -16.44 -7.81 9.95
N VAL A 104 -16.74 -7.52 8.68
CA VAL A 104 -17.41 -6.27 8.31
C VAL A 104 -18.83 -6.31 8.90
N PRO A 105 -19.25 -5.33 9.74
CA PRO A 105 -20.59 -5.31 10.30
C PRO A 105 -21.67 -5.24 9.22
N SER A 106 -22.89 -5.70 9.52
CA SER A 106 -24.00 -5.56 8.59
C SER A 106 -24.31 -4.09 8.34
N GLY A 107 -24.51 -3.71 7.07
CA GLY A 107 -24.70 -2.33 6.68
C GLY A 107 -24.54 -2.09 5.19
N LYS A 108 -24.71 -0.83 4.79
CA LYS A 108 -24.44 -0.35 3.42
C LYS A 108 -23.10 0.37 3.41
N TYR A 109 -22.21 -0.01 2.51
CA TYR A 109 -20.85 0.50 2.41
C TYR A 109 -20.50 0.84 0.97
N VAL A 110 -19.46 1.65 0.81
CA VAL A 110 -18.77 1.84 -0.46
C VAL A 110 -17.45 1.08 -0.38
N LEU A 111 -17.32 0.02 -1.17
CA LEU A 111 -16.06 -0.67 -1.38
C LEU A 111 -15.21 0.17 -2.34
N GLN A 112 -14.01 0.56 -1.91
CA GLN A 112 -13.02 1.20 -2.77
C GLN A 112 -11.91 0.21 -3.11
N ILE A 113 -11.57 0.12 -4.39
CA ILE A 113 -10.48 -0.69 -4.92
C ILE A 113 -9.53 0.24 -5.64
N TRP A 114 -8.25 0.16 -5.30
CA TRP A 114 -7.21 0.94 -5.95
C TRP A 114 -6.16 0.02 -6.58
N GLN A 115 -5.70 0.37 -7.77
CA GLN A 115 -4.56 -0.27 -8.42
C GLN A 115 -3.68 0.80 -9.09
N GLU A 116 -2.36 0.60 -9.06
CA GLU A 116 -1.36 1.63 -9.45
C GLU A 116 -1.55 2.25 -10.84
N THR A 117 -2.10 1.51 -11.80
CA THR A 117 -2.30 1.91 -13.20
C THR A 117 -3.76 2.29 -13.47
N LEU A 118 -4.71 1.56 -12.89
CA LEU A 118 -6.15 1.71 -13.15
C LEU A 118 -6.81 2.75 -12.24
N GLY A 119 -6.13 3.21 -11.20
CA GLY A 119 -6.65 4.16 -10.23
C GLY A 119 -7.69 3.55 -9.30
N THR A 120 -8.58 4.39 -8.80
CA THR A 120 -9.62 4.00 -7.83
C THR A 120 -10.95 3.72 -8.51
N THR A 121 -11.56 2.57 -8.19
CA THR A 121 -12.94 2.23 -8.53
C THR A 121 -13.75 2.03 -7.25
N SER A 122 -14.98 2.52 -7.23
CA SER A 122 -15.89 2.38 -6.10
C SER A 122 -17.11 1.54 -6.45
N ARG A 123 -17.60 0.75 -5.50
CA ARG A 123 -18.82 -0.07 -5.64
C ARG A 123 -19.65 -0.04 -4.36
N GLU A 124 -20.94 0.22 -4.47
CA GLU A 124 -21.84 0.02 -3.33
C GLU A 124 -21.99 -1.47 -3.01
N VAL A 125 -21.87 -1.83 -1.73
CA VAL A 125 -22.01 -3.20 -1.23
C VAL A 125 -22.91 -3.17 0.00
N THR A 126 -23.83 -4.12 0.09
CA THR A 126 -24.62 -4.36 1.30
C THR A 126 -24.12 -5.64 1.96
N VAL A 127 -23.71 -5.54 3.21
CA VAL A 127 -23.31 -6.68 4.05
C VAL A 127 -24.52 -7.07 4.90
N GLY A 128 -24.96 -8.32 4.76
CA GLY A 128 -26.12 -8.88 5.47
C GLY A 128 -25.71 -9.61 6.74
N ALA A 129 -26.54 -10.58 7.14
CA ALA A 129 -26.19 -11.54 8.21
C ALA A 129 -25.26 -12.66 7.71
N ASP A 130 -25.30 -12.94 6.39
CA ASP A 130 -24.43 -13.88 5.70
C ASP A 130 -23.28 -13.15 4.97
N ASP A 131 -22.29 -13.93 4.50
CA ASP A 131 -21.17 -13.43 3.69
C ASP A 131 -21.65 -12.65 2.45
N ALA A 132 -21.10 -11.46 2.25
CA ALA A 132 -21.28 -10.71 1.02
C ALA A 132 -20.22 -11.11 -0.01
N ARG A 133 -20.65 -11.41 -1.25
CA ARG A 133 -19.75 -11.63 -2.39
C ARG A 133 -19.92 -10.52 -3.41
N VAL A 134 -18.80 -9.98 -3.86
CA VAL A 134 -18.76 -8.92 -4.88
C VAL A 134 -17.61 -9.19 -5.85
N THR A 135 -17.87 -8.96 -7.13
CA THR A 135 -16.87 -8.95 -8.18
C THR A 135 -16.82 -7.55 -8.77
N VAL A 136 -15.63 -6.99 -8.89
CA VAL A 136 -15.42 -5.65 -9.46
C VAL A 136 -14.44 -5.76 -10.62
N GLU A 137 -14.85 -5.23 -11.77
CA GLU A 137 -13.99 -5.09 -12.94
C GLU A 137 -13.31 -3.72 -12.89
N LEU A 138 -11.98 -3.69 -12.84
CA LEU A 138 -11.21 -2.45 -12.94
C LEU A 138 -11.00 -2.11 -14.41
N LYS A 139 -11.54 -0.96 -14.85
CA LYS A 139 -11.39 -0.48 -16.23
C LYS A 139 -10.36 0.62 -16.27
N ALA A 140 -9.44 0.54 -17.23
CA ALA A 140 -8.55 1.65 -17.52
C ALA A 140 -9.40 2.89 -17.88
N PRO A 141 -9.04 4.08 -17.37
CA PRO A 141 -9.60 5.31 -17.93
C PRO A 141 -9.32 5.32 -19.44
N ARG A 142 -10.35 5.55 -20.26
CA ARG A 142 -10.17 5.74 -21.71
C ARG A 142 -9.50 7.07 -22.00
#